data_AF-A0A1G7E2A8-F1
#
_entry.id   AF-A0A1G7E2A8-F1
#
_cell.length_a   1.000
_cell.length_b   1.000
_cell.length_c   1.000
_cell.angle_alpha   90.00
_cell.angle_beta   90.00
_cell.angle_gamma   90.00
#
_symmetry.space_group_name_H-M   'P 1'
#
loop_
_entity.id
_entity.type
_entity.pdbx_description
1 polymer ?
#
loop_
_entity_poly.entity_id
_entity_poly.type
_entity_poly.pdbx_seq_one_letter_code
_entity_poly.pdbx_strand_id
1 'polypeptide(L)'
;MGEPQDRLTIEPSHGDSAWLGTMPGFLRGMARGWDARGERHRNLRMVRAVAALYPTLCRVERETRKATESEGETAGEDRCLLDGVPFEQAVNNDLTIERGLEVFDHAWKSGALALRAGNGKLIPPSRGKVIVPACGYSIDHVRHYFIDRAARLILRRLPKVYDRVAEHITDAGQLPRLRLVASMKTLVINEVLRGFEGNVKKALFSTDGSMLEALARISPPVMVALRETLDQEFPSLMNRDPSILLALGESFTVPEQARDIGQDVLMLHTPEAVRAVGAWTVEDVTDRVNAEREERGLPRVKSRVHNTDIRVLRGVLGTEFARLMEAPAPLLKAYGNAVPELRTLDVAPRQARVEQMTNLCQRYSGYFTDESATSLFLLSPEEWNALPPNRRPSLPEVFFILEGLWNKKGYGRKFFETAFSTPDGAKALRLTMLDLNALKDRGSVKSAEDLNQIVANSDLLDTHIQAFMSSK
;
A
#
# COMPACT_ATOMS: atom_id res chain seq x y z
N MET A 1 -36.43 7.70 43.84
CA MET A 1 -35.20 7.38 43.08
C MET A 1 -34.17 8.43 43.43
N GLY A 2 -33.22 8.09 44.30
CA GLY A 2 -32.20 9.04 44.75
C GLY A 2 -31.26 9.41 43.60
N GLU A 3 -30.95 10.70 43.46
CA GLU A 3 -29.87 11.13 42.57
C GLU A 3 -28.55 10.50 43.06
N PRO A 4 -27.78 9.79 42.20
CA PRO A 4 -26.49 9.26 42.60
C PRO A 4 -25.57 10.42 43.02
N GLN A 5 -25.03 10.35 44.23
CA GLN A 5 -24.33 11.44 44.94
C GLN A 5 -23.00 11.90 44.31
N ASP A 6 -22.54 11.31 43.20
CA ASP A 6 -21.25 11.63 42.56
C ASP A 6 -21.36 12.21 41.13
N ARG A 7 -22.56 12.60 40.70
CA ARG A 7 -22.80 13.13 39.35
C ARG A 7 -22.36 14.59 39.21
N LEU A 8 -21.27 14.83 38.47
CA LEU A 8 -20.84 16.20 38.18
C LEU A 8 -21.86 16.88 37.24
N THR A 9 -22.45 17.99 37.69
CA THR A 9 -23.29 18.85 36.85
C THR A 9 -22.47 20.02 36.32
N ILE A 10 -22.49 20.25 35.00
CA ILE A 10 -21.89 21.46 34.45
C ILE A 10 -22.81 22.65 34.67
N GLU A 11 -22.33 23.60 35.46
CA GLU A 11 -23.02 24.85 35.71
C GLU A 11 -22.60 25.96 34.72
N PRO A 12 -23.47 26.96 34.49
CA PRO A 12 -23.13 28.13 33.67
C PRO A 12 -21.85 28.85 34.10
N SER A 13 -21.51 28.80 35.40
CA SER A 13 -20.32 29.38 36.02
C SER A 13 -19.01 28.76 35.54
N HIS A 14 -19.01 27.51 35.08
CA HIS A 14 -17.78 26.79 34.70
C HIS A 14 -17.09 27.37 33.44
N GLY A 15 -17.80 28.13 32.61
CA GLY A 15 -17.19 28.85 31.47
C GLY A 15 -16.83 30.31 31.77
N ASP A 16 -17.21 30.84 32.93
CA ASP A 16 -17.05 32.26 33.24
C ASP A 16 -15.55 32.62 33.41
N SER A 17 -15.18 33.82 32.97
CA SER A 17 -13.86 34.40 33.25
C SER A 17 -13.73 34.81 34.72
N ALA A 18 -12.49 34.93 35.21
CA ALA A 18 -12.22 35.29 36.61
C ALA A 18 -12.91 36.60 37.05
N TRP A 19 -13.03 37.59 36.15
CA TRP A 19 -13.70 38.86 36.44
C TRP A 19 -15.24 38.76 36.49
N LEU A 20 -15.85 37.77 35.83
CA LEU A 20 -17.30 37.53 35.96
C LEU A 20 -17.66 36.98 37.34
N GLY A 21 -16.73 36.28 37.99
CA GLY A 21 -16.88 35.81 39.37
C GLY A 21 -17.01 36.96 40.37
N THR A 22 -16.37 38.11 40.09
CA THR A 22 -16.39 39.30 40.95
C THR A 22 -17.63 40.19 40.72
N MET A 23 -18.44 39.91 39.69
CA MET A 23 -19.67 40.64 39.41
C MET A 23 -20.83 40.19 40.31
N PRO A 24 -21.65 41.12 40.83
CA PRO A 24 -22.89 40.80 41.56
C PRO A 24 -23.85 39.93 40.74
N GLY A 25 -24.56 39.01 41.38
CA GLY A 25 -25.37 37.97 40.72
C GLY A 25 -26.39 38.49 39.70
N PHE A 26 -27.00 39.65 39.94
CA PHE A 26 -27.96 40.28 39.02
C PHE A 26 -27.32 40.87 37.75
N LEU A 27 -26.03 41.24 37.79
CA LEU A 27 -25.26 41.74 36.64
C LEU A 27 -24.55 40.62 35.87
N ARG A 28 -24.35 39.44 36.48
CA ARG A 28 -23.64 38.32 35.84
C ARG A 28 -24.26 37.90 34.51
N GLY A 29 -25.59 37.96 34.35
CA GLY A 29 -26.25 37.64 33.08
C GLY A 29 -25.86 38.60 31.95
N MET A 30 -25.89 39.91 32.21
CA MET A 30 -25.47 40.93 31.24
C MET A 30 -23.97 40.87 30.97
N ALA A 31 -23.17 40.70 32.02
CA ALA A 31 -21.72 40.60 31.94
C ALA A 31 -21.27 39.36 31.15
N ARG A 32 -21.95 38.21 31.29
CA ARG A 32 -21.75 37.02 30.45
C ARG A 32 -22.07 37.29 28.98
N GLY A 33 -23.16 38.02 28.71
CA GLY A 33 -23.52 38.43 27.36
C GLY A 33 -22.43 39.31 26.72
N TRP A 34 -21.75 40.13 27.51
CA TRP A 34 -20.62 40.95 27.07
C TRP A 34 -19.32 40.16 26.91
N ASP A 35 -18.99 39.26 27.86
CA ASP A 35 -17.83 38.37 27.79
C ASP A 35 -17.95 37.33 26.66
N ALA A 36 -19.17 37.08 26.15
CA ALA A 36 -19.42 36.23 24.98
C ALA A 36 -19.53 37.02 23.66
N ARG A 37 -19.21 38.33 23.65
CA ARG A 37 -19.17 39.12 22.40
C ARG A 37 -17.95 38.73 21.57
N GLY A 38 -18.20 38.27 20.35
CA GLY A 38 -17.16 37.84 19.41
C GLY A 38 -16.82 36.35 19.53
N GLU A 39 -16.33 35.79 18.44
CA GLU A 39 -16.01 34.36 18.33
C GLU A 39 -14.86 33.93 19.24
N ARG A 40 -13.80 34.75 19.32
CA ARG A 40 -12.62 34.47 20.16
C ARG A 40 -12.99 34.30 21.63
N HIS A 41 -13.84 35.16 22.17
CA HIS A 41 -14.23 35.08 23.58
C HIS A 41 -15.18 33.92 23.87
N ARG A 42 -16.07 33.59 22.94
CA ARG A 42 -16.91 32.37 23.02
C ARG A 42 -16.06 31.10 23.02
N ASN A 43 -15.04 31.02 22.17
CA ASN A 43 -14.10 29.89 22.16
C ASN A 43 -13.33 29.78 23.48
N LEU A 44 -12.87 30.90 24.06
CA LEU A 44 -12.22 30.90 25.37
C LEU A 44 -13.15 30.42 26.49
N ARG A 45 -14.42 30.86 26.49
CA ARG A 45 -15.46 30.40 27.42
C ARG A 45 -15.66 28.89 27.32
N MET A 46 -15.75 28.36 26.10
CA MET A 46 -15.86 26.93 25.87
C MET A 46 -14.64 26.15 26.39
N VAL A 47 -13.42 26.60 26.08
CA VAL A 47 -12.19 25.94 26.54
C VAL A 47 -12.11 25.91 28.07
N ARG A 48 -12.52 26.98 28.77
CA ARG A 48 -12.61 27.00 30.24
C ARG A 48 -13.64 26.01 30.78
N ALA A 49 -14.82 25.94 30.17
CA ALA A 49 -15.84 24.99 30.57
C ALA A 49 -15.35 23.53 30.43
N VAL A 50 -14.59 23.23 29.36
CA VAL A 50 -13.97 21.90 29.18
C VAL A 50 -12.80 21.69 30.15
N ALA A 51 -12.00 22.72 30.45
CA ALA A 51 -10.96 22.65 31.47
C ALA A 51 -11.52 22.30 32.85
N ALA A 52 -12.68 22.85 33.22
CA ALA A 52 -13.38 22.53 34.46
C ALA A 52 -13.90 21.08 34.51
N LEU A 53 -14.24 20.50 33.35
CA LEU A 53 -14.64 19.10 33.22
C LEU A 53 -13.48 18.12 33.29
N TYR A 54 -12.31 18.56 32.82
CA TYR A 54 -11.18 17.69 32.56
C TYR A 54 -10.76 16.82 33.76
N PRO A 55 -10.69 17.31 35.02
CA PRO A 55 -10.39 16.45 36.17
C PRO A 55 -11.38 15.28 36.35
N THR A 56 -12.65 15.49 35.98
CA THR A 56 -13.67 14.43 36.03
C THR A 56 -13.47 13.43 34.91
N LEU A 57 -13.06 13.86 33.71
CA LEU A 57 -12.68 12.96 32.63
C LEU A 57 -11.48 12.08 33.03
N CYS A 58 -10.44 12.66 33.65
CA CYS A 58 -9.31 11.89 34.19
C CYS A 58 -9.75 10.87 35.25
N ARG A 59 -10.68 11.26 36.15
CA ARG A 59 -11.25 10.34 37.15
C ARG A 59 -12.02 9.19 36.50
N VAL A 60 -12.90 9.49 35.54
CA VAL A 60 -13.66 8.47 34.81
C VAL A 60 -12.75 7.51 34.07
N GLU A 61 -11.72 8.00 33.36
CA GLU A 61 -10.75 7.14 32.68
C GLU A 61 -10.07 6.16 33.66
N ARG A 62 -9.66 6.65 34.84
CA ARG A 62 -9.03 5.85 35.89
C ARG A 62 -9.98 4.79 36.46
N GLU A 63 -11.24 5.16 36.70
CA GLU A 63 -12.26 4.27 37.26
C GLU A 63 -12.66 3.17 36.27
N THR A 64 -12.88 3.52 35.00
CA THR A 64 -13.20 2.56 33.94
C THR A 64 -12.09 1.52 33.80
N ARG A 65 -10.82 1.93 33.84
CA ARG A 65 -9.68 1.01 33.74
C ARG A 65 -9.58 0.05 34.94
N LYS A 66 -9.76 0.55 36.16
CA LYS A 66 -9.72 -0.28 37.37
C LYS A 66 -10.80 -1.37 37.32
N ALA A 67 -11.96 -1.07 36.76
CA ALA A 67 -13.02 -2.07 36.56
C ALA A 67 -12.57 -3.17 35.58
N THR A 68 -11.99 -2.81 34.43
CA THR A 68 -11.49 -3.77 33.43
C THR A 68 -10.33 -4.64 33.96
N GLU A 69 -9.40 -4.07 34.73
CA GLU A 69 -8.30 -4.83 35.36
C GLU A 69 -8.79 -5.81 36.44
N SER A 70 -9.92 -5.54 37.07
CA SER A 70 -10.51 -6.40 38.10
C SER A 70 -11.27 -7.60 37.52
N GLU A 71 -11.62 -7.56 36.23
CA GLU A 71 -12.38 -8.60 35.53
C GLU A 71 -11.48 -9.62 34.79
N GLY A 72 -10.16 -9.53 34.95
CA GLY A 72 -9.21 -10.55 34.47
C GLY A 72 -8.91 -10.52 32.96
N GLU A 73 -9.45 -9.56 32.22
CA GLU A 73 -9.00 -9.29 30.86
C GLU A 73 -7.62 -8.61 30.91
N THR A 74 -6.62 -9.18 30.22
CA THR A 74 -5.35 -8.51 29.98
C THR A 74 -5.64 -7.19 29.27
N ALA A 75 -5.64 -6.10 30.04
CA ALA A 75 -5.72 -4.76 29.49
C ALA A 75 -4.62 -4.63 28.42
N GLY A 76 -5.04 -4.59 27.15
CA GLY A 76 -4.16 -4.18 26.06
C GLY A 76 -3.51 -2.83 26.39
N GLU A 77 -2.49 -2.45 25.65
CA GLU A 77 -1.58 -1.31 25.87
C GLU A 77 -2.22 0.10 25.98
N ASP A 78 -3.50 0.24 26.32
CA ASP A 78 -4.19 1.49 26.63
C ASP A 78 -3.70 2.07 27.97
N ARG A 79 -2.59 2.79 27.90
CA ARG A 79 -2.17 3.71 28.97
C ARG A 79 -3.30 4.72 29.22
N CYS A 80 -3.56 5.08 30.47
CA CYS A 80 -4.41 6.24 30.79
C CYS A 80 -3.73 7.48 30.20
N LEU A 81 -4.27 8.02 29.11
CA LEU A 81 -3.62 9.12 28.39
C LEU A 81 -3.96 10.47 29.01
N LEU A 82 -5.07 10.57 29.75
CA LEU A 82 -5.49 11.82 30.39
C LEU A 82 -4.98 11.93 31.84
N ASP A 83 -4.83 10.79 32.53
CA ASP A 83 -4.40 10.80 33.94
C ASP A 83 -2.97 11.35 34.10
N GLY A 84 -2.78 12.25 35.06
CA GLY A 84 -1.50 12.92 35.31
C GLY A 84 -1.07 13.98 34.28
N VAL A 85 -1.81 14.17 33.20
CA VAL A 85 -1.52 15.18 32.16
C VAL A 85 -2.32 16.45 32.44
N PRO A 86 -1.70 17.62 32.65
CA PRO A 86 -2.42 18.90 32.78
C PRO A 86 -3.25 19.23 31.54
N PHE A 87 -4.42 19.87 31.73
CA PHE A 87 -5.33 20.21 30.62
C PHE A 87 -4.64 20.94 29.45
N GLU A 88 -3.77 21.91 29.75
CA GLU A 88 -3.03 22.67 28.74
C GLU A 88 -2.13 21.78 27.86
N GLN A 89 -1.56 20.71 28.43
CA GLN A 89 -0.77 19.74 27.69
C GLN A 89 -1.69 18.80 26.90
N ALA A 90 -2.79 18.34 27.52
CA ALA A 90 -3.75 17.44 26.91
C ALA A 90 -4.41 18.04 25.66
N VAL A 91 -4.74 19.33 25.64
CA VAL A 91 -5.31 19.99 24.46
C VAL A 91 -4.28 20.33 23.39
N ASN A 92 -2.99 20.05 23.61
CA ASN A 92 -1.92 20.27 22.64
C ASN A 92 -1.31 18.96 22.13
N ASN A 93 -1.94 17.83 22.45
CA ASN A 93 -1.59 16.51 21.95
C ASN A 93 -2.85 15.86 21.35
N ASP A 94 -2.75 15.40 20.11
CA ASP A 94 -3.89 14.86 19.37
C ASP A 94 -4.41 13.55 19.96
N LEU A 95 -3.54 12.68 20.50
CA LEU A 95 -3.93 11.41 21.14
C LEU A 95 -4.74 11.65 22.41
N THR A 96 -4.36 12.65 23.22
CA THR A 96 -5.09 13.00 24.44
C THR A 96 -6.40 13.70 24.12
N ILE A 97 -6.49 14.46 23.03
CA ILE A 97 -7.77 15.03 22.58
C ILE A 97 -8.73 13.92 22.15
N GLU A 98 -8.28 12.99 21.32
CA GLU A 98 -9.07 11.84 20.89
C GLU A 98 -9.59 11.03 22.08
N ARG A 99 -8.68 10.68 23.01
CA ARG A 99 -9.06 9.98 24.23
C ARG A 99 -10.04 10.78 25.10
N GLY A 100 -9.84 12.09 25.19
CA GLY A 100 -10.75 12.99 25.90
C GLY A 100 -12.17 12.98 25.34
N LEU A 101 -12.31 12.89 24.02
CA LEU A 101 -13.62 12.79 23.34
C LEU A 101 -14.29 11.44 23.62
N GLU A 102 -13.54 10.34 23.57
CA GLU A 102 -14.04 8.99 23.90
C GLU A 102 -14.51 8.89 25.36
N VAL A 103 -13.66 9.33 26.29
CA VAL A 103 -13.96 9.31 27.73
C VAL A 103 -15.15 10.22 28.04
N PHE A 104 -15.27 11.36 27.37
CA PHE A 104 -16.45 12.23 27.49
C PHE A 104 -17.73 11.52 27.04
N ASP A 105 -17.70 10.84 25.90
CA ASP A 105 -18.86 10.10 25.38
C ASP A 105 -19.27 8.98 26.33
N HIS A 106 -18.31 8.25 26.89
CA HIS A 106 -18.54 7.23 27.91
C HIS A 106 -19.12 7.84 29.19
N ALA A 107 -18.51 8.90 29.71
CA ALA A 107 -18.94 9.58 30.94
C ALA A 107 -20.35 10.19 30.80
N TRP A 108 -20.71 10.67 29.61
CA TRP A 108 -22.03 11.23 29.33
C TRP A 108 -23.09 10.14 29.19
N LYS A 109 -22.78 9.02 28.52
CA LYS A 109 -23.69 7.88 28.37
C LYS A 109 -23.94 7.12 29.69
N SER A 110 -22.90 6.94 30.50
CA SER A 110 -22.98 6.30 31.83
C SER A 110 -23.66 7.18 32.89
N GLY A 111 -23.86 8.47 32.60
CA GLY A 111 -24.47 9.42 33.52
C GLY A 111 -23.51 10.01 34.56
N ALA A 112 -22.22 9.67 34.51
CA ALA A 112 -21.16 10.29 35.33
C ALA A 112 -21.09 11.82 35.12
N LEU A 113 -21.45 12.30 33.92
CA LEU A 113 -21.61 13.72 33.60
C LEU A 113 -23.09 14.10 33.38
N ALA A 114 -23.52 15.20 33.99
CA ALA A 114 -24.80 15.86 33.73
C ALA A 114 -24.60 17.18 32.99
N LEU A 115 -25.15 17.26 31.78
CA LEU A 115 -25.23 18.49 31.00
C LEU A 115 -26.64 19.06 31.12
N ARG A 116 -26.77 20.35 31.43
CA ARG A 116 -28.08 21.03 31.52
C ARG A 116 -28.24 22.06 30.41
N ALA A 117 -29.44 22.13 29.84
CA ALA A 117 -29.82 23.17 28.90
C ALA A 117 -30.16 24.48 29.61
N GLY A 118 -30.38 25.56 28.85
CA GLY A 118 -30.77 26.88 29.41
C GLY A 118 -32.06 26.89 30.22
N ASN A 119 -32.93 25.90 30.03
CA ASN A 119 -34.16 25.71 30.81
C ASN A 119 -33.98 24.80 32.04
N GLY A 120 -32.74 24.44 32.40
CA GLY A 120 -32.41 23.60 33.54
C GLY A 120 -32.61 22.09 33.35
N LYS A 121 -33.21 21.66 32.22
CA LYS A 121 -33.42 20.24 31.90
C LYS A 121 -32.10 19.56 31.50
N LEU A 122 -31.97 18.28 31.84
CA LEU A 122 -30.84 17.46 31.42
C LEU A 122 -30.84 17.25 29.90
N ILE A 123 -29.66 17.33 29.29
CA ILE A 123 -29.45 17.03 27.88
C ILE A 123 -29.05 15.55 27.78
N PRO A 124 -29.89 14.69 27.17
CA PRO A 124 -29.53 13.29 26.95
C PRO A 124 -28.47 13.16 25.84
N PRO A 125 -27.67 12.08 25.82
CA PRO A 125 -26.67 11.81 24.79
C PRO A 125 -27.17 11.90 23.34
N SER A 126 -28.46 11.62 23.12
CA SER A 126 -29.12 11.72 21.80
C SER A 126 -29.38 13.15 21.32
N ARG A 127 -29.17 14.18 22.16
CA ARG A 127 -29.47 15.59 21.87
C ARG A 127 -28.21 16.48 21.86
N GLY A 128 -27.16 16.06 21.15
CA GLY A 128 -25.90 16.81 21.00
C GLY A 128 -26.02 18.23 20.44
N LYS A 129 -27.09 18.52 19.70
CA LYS A 129 -27.36 19.85 19.11
C LYS A 129 -27.84 20.91 20.11
N VAL A 130 -28.19 20.52 21.33
CA VAL A 130 -28.70 21.47 22.35
C VAL A 130 -27.55 22.31 22.93
N ILE A 131 -27.78 23.61 23.04
CA ILE A 131 -26.79 24.55 23.59
C ILE A 131 -26.61 24.32 25.09
N VAL A 132 -25.35 24.19 25.51
CA VAL A 132 -24.93 24.13 26.91
C VAL A 132 -24.59 25.55 27.38
N PRO A 133 -25.32 26.13 28.36
CA PRO A 133 -25.09 27.51 28.82
C PRO A 133 -23.68 27.79 29.35
N ALA A 134 -22.99 26.76 29.86
CA ALA A 134 -21.62 26.88 30.35
C ALA A 134 -20.66 27.34 29.26
N CYS A 135 -20.70 26.71 28.07
CA CYS A 135 -19.82 27.05 26.95
C CYS A 135 -20.46 27.97 25.90
N GLY A 136 -21.79 28.08 25.87
CA GLY A 136 -22.52 28.86 24.86
C GLY A 136 -22.65 28.18 23.50
N TYR A 137 -22.21 26.92 23.38
CA TYR A 137 -22.26 26.12 22.15
C TYR A 137 -23.02 24.81 22.35
N SER A 138 -23.41 24.17 21.25
CA SER A 138 -23.88 22.79 21.26
C SER A 138 -22.72 21.82 21.52
N ILE A 139 -23.03 20.63 22.02
CA ILE A 139 -22.02 19.60 22.29
C ILE A 139 -21.36 19.16 20.99
N ASP A 140 -22.14 19.04 19.90
CA ASP A 140 -21.62 18.72 18.57
C ASP A 140 -20.60 19.77 18.08
N HIS A 141 -20.84 21.05 18.36
CA HIS A 141 -19.89 22.11 18.01
C HIS A 141 -18.61 22.02 18.85
N VAL A 142 -18.72 21.75 20.15
CA VAL A 142 -17.55 21.55 21.02
C VAL A 142 -16.72 20.35 20.56
N ARG A 143 -17.37 19.22 20.23
CA ARG A 143 -16.69 18.04 19.68
C ARG A 143 -15.96 18.39 18.38
N HIS A 144 -16.65 19.03 17.44
CA HIS A 144 -16.05 19.42 16.17
C HIS A 144 -14.85 20.36 16.36
N TYR A 145 -14.91 21.29 17.32
CA TYR A 145 -13.78 22.15 17.66
C TYR A 145 -12.54 21.35 18.11
N PHE A 146 -12.71 20.35 18.97
CA PHE A 146 -11.59 19.54 19.44
C PHE A 146 -11.10 18.56 18.37
N ILE A 147 -11.99 18.00 17.56
CA ILE A 147 -11.64 17.18 16.38
C ILE A 147 -10.80 18.03 15.40
N ASP A 148 -11.25 19.24 15.08
CA ASP A 148 -10.52 20.17 14.21
C ASP A 148 -9.13 20.51 14.78
N ARG A 149 -9.07 20.76 16.09
CA ARG A 149 -7.81 21.00 16.80
C ARG A 149 -6.86 19.80 16.71
N ALA A 150 -7.34 18.59 16.96
CA ALA A 150 -6.55 17.37 16.83
C ALA A 150 -6.07 17.18 15.38
N ALA A 151 -6.94 17.42 14.39
CA ALA A 151 -6.59 17.34 12.98
C ALA A 151 -5.47 18.31 12.58
N ARG A 152 -5.53 19.56 13.07
CA ARG A 152 -4.46 20.56 12.87
C ARG A 152 -3.15 20.15 13.53
N LEU A 153 -3.20 19.50 14.70
CA LEU A 153 -2.00 18.99 15.37
C LEU A 153 -1.36 17.85 14.59
N ILE A 154 -2.16 16.88 14.12
CA ILE A 154 -1.72 15.75 13.30
C ILE A 154 -1.08 16.24 12.00
N LEU A 155 -1.74 17.17 11.30
CA LEU A 155 -1.27 17.71 10.01
C LEU A 155 -0.47 19.01 10.15
N ARG A 156 0.11 19.32 11.31
CA ARG A 156 0.85 20.59 11.54
C ARG A 156 1.99 20.82 10.55
N ARG A 157 2.61 19.74 10.06
CA ARG A 157 3.69 19.77 9.07
C ARG A 157 3.19 19.87 7.63
N LEU A 158 1.89 19.69 7.41
CA LEU A 158 1.22 19.59 6.10
C LEU A 158 -0.02 20.51 6.02
N PRO A 159 0.11 21.84 6.26
CA PRO A 159 -1.05 22.74 6.35
C PRO A 159 -1.91 22.76 5.09
N LYS A 160 -1.29 22.70 3.90
CA LYS A 160 -2.01 22.63 2.62
C LYS A 160 -2.82 21.34 2.44
N VAL A 161 -2.42 20.25 3.11
CA VAL A 161 -3.19 19.00 3.11
C VAL A 161 -4.38 19.16 4.04
N TYR A 162 -4.17 19.75 5.23
CA TYR A 162 -5.25 20.05 6.17
C TYR A 162 -6.37 20.87 5.51
N ASP A 163 -6.03 21.95 4.79
CA ASP A 163 -7.02 22.79 4.10
C ASP A 163 -7.94 22.01 3.13
N ARG A 164 -7.46 20.88 2.60
CA ARG A 164 -8.23 20.03 1.67
C ARG A 164 -9.03 18.93 2.37
N VAL A 165 -8.59 18.48 3.54
CA VAL A 165 -9.23 17.36 4.25
C VAL A 165 -10.17 17.83 5.35
N ALA A 166 -10.03 19.08 5.84
CA ALA A 166 -10.71 19.58 7.03
C ALA A 166 -12.24 19.38 6.99
N GLU A 167 -12.88 19.64 5.84
CA GLU A 167 -14.33 19.48 5.67
C GLU A 167 -14.82 18.03 5.76
N HIS A 168 -13.91 17.06 5.58
CA HIS A 168 -14.22 15.63 5.64
C HIS A 168 -13.97 15.01 7.02
N ILE A 169 -13.39 15.78 7.96
CA ILE A 169 -13.11 15.33 9.33
C ILE A 169 -14.28 15.74 10.22
N THR A 170 -15.29 14.89 10.29
CA THR A 170 -16.52 15.12 11.04
C THR A 170 -16.59 14.33 12.34
N ASP A 171 -15.77 13.28 12.49
CA ASP A 171 -15.81 12.36 13.62
C ASP A 171 -14.41 12.02 14.17
N ALA A 172 -14.34 11.71 15.47
CA ALA A 172 -13.10 11.35 16.15
C ALA A 172 -12.49 10.04 15.60
N GLY A 173 -13.30 9.09 15.12
CA GLY A 173 -12.84 7.84 14.52
C GLY A 173 -12.03 8.03 13.22
N GLN A 174 -12.01 9.24 12.65
CA GLN A 174 -11.19 9.57 11.49
C GLN A 174 -9.78 10.05 11.86
N LEU A 175 -9.51 10.34 13.14
CA LEU A 175 -8.20 10.82 13.59
C LEU A 175 -7.07 9.78 13.42
N PRO A 176 -7.25 8.48 13.71
CA PRO A 176 -6.23 7.47 13.43
C PRO A 176 -5.86 7.41 11.95
N ARG A 177 -6.88 7.46 11.07
CA ARG A 177 -6.70 7.52 9.61
C ARG A 177 -5.87 8.74 9.20
N LEU A 178 -6.15 9.89 9.81
CA LEU A 178 -5.42 11.12 9.54
C LEU A 178 -3.94 11.02 9.93
N ARG A 179 -3.60 10.28 10.99
CA ARG A 179 -2.19 10.02 11.36
C ARG A 179 -1.46 9.19 10.31
N LEU A 180 -2.14 8.20 9.71
CA LEU A 180 -1.58 7.45 8.58
C LEU A 180 -1.29 8.39 7.41
N VAL A 181 -2.26 9.24 7.04
CA VAL A 181 -2.08 10.27 6.00
C VAL A 181 -0.93 11.23 6.34
N ALA A 182 -0.79 11.63 7.60
CA ALA A 182 0.27 12.53 8.05
C ALA A 182 1.67 11.91 7.94
N SER A 183 1.78 10.59 7.92
CA SER A 183 3.04 9.87 7.72
C SER A 183 3.48 9.84 6.25
N MET A 184 2.54 10.06 5.32
CA MET A 184 2.80 10.07 3.89
C MET A 184 3.53 11.35 3.46
N LYS A 185 4.37 11.22 2.42
CA LYS A 185 5.01 12.39 1.79
C LYS A 185 3.95 13.21 1.06
N THR A 186 4.01 14.55 1.16
CA THR A 186 3.04 15.47 0.55
C THR A 186 2.79 15.23 -0.93
N LEU A 187 3.85 14.89 -1.67
CA LEU A 187 3.73 14.62 -3.09
C LEU A 187 2.93 13.35 -3.35
N VAL A 188 3.12 12.28 -2.57
CA VAL A 188 2.32 11.05 -2.67
C VAL A 188 0.85 11.36 -2.41
N ILE A 189 0.53 12.12 -1.36
CA ILE A 189 -0.85 12.54 -1.06
C ILE A 189 -1.47 13.28 -2.25
N ASN A 190 -0.73 14.22 -2.85
CA ASN A 190 -1.22 14.98 -4.00
C ASN A 190 -1.49 14.09 -5.22
N GLU A 191 -0.61 13.13 -5.50
CA GLU A 191 -0.79 12.22 -6.63
C GLU A 191 -1.94 11.25 -6.39
N VAL A 192 -2.12 10.75 -5.17
CA VAL A 192 -3.29 9.94 -4.79
C VAL A 192 -4.57 10.77 -4.97
N LEU A 193 -4.62 12.01 -4.46
CA LEU A 193 -5.78 12.87 -4.65
C LEU A 193 -6.08 13.14 -6.14
N ARG A 194 -5.05 13.38 -6.95
CA ARG A 194 -5.20 13.59 -8.41
C ARG A 194 -5.72 12.34 -9.11
N GLY A 195 -5.21 11.16 -8.76
CA GLY A 195 -5.67 9.89 -9.31
C GLY A 195 -7.13 9.56 -8.98
N PHE A 196 -7.70 10.19 -7.95
CA PHE A 196 -9.12 10.13 -7.61
C PHE A 196 -9.88 11.40 -7.99
N GLU A 197 -9.39 12.16 -8.98
CA GLU A 197 -10.04 13.37 -9.51
C GLU A 197 -10.34 14.44 -8.44
N GLY A 198 -9.55 14.47 -7.36
CA GLY A 198 -9.73 15.38 -6.23
C GLY A 198 -10.74 14.90 -5.18
N ASN A 199 -11.31 13.70 -5.31
CA ASN A 199 -12.24 13.15 -4.31
C ASN A 199 -11.48 12.68 -3.05
N VAL A 200 -11.25 13.61 -2.12
CA VAL A 200 -10.51 13.40 -0.88
C VAL A 200 -11.12 12.30 -0.02
N LYS A 201 -12.45 12.29 0.13
CA LYS A 201 -13.14 11.27 0.92
C LYS A 201 -12.85 9.87 0.38
N LYS A 202 -13.02 9.66 -0.93
CA LYS A 202 -12.77 8.37 -1.58
C LYS A 202 -11.30 7.97 -1.45
N ALA A 203 -10.39 8.89 -1.77
CA ALA A 203 -8.94 8.64 -1.79
C ALA A 203 -8.34 8.31 -0.42
N LEU A 204 -8.67 9.08 0.62
CA LEU A 204 -7.94 9.05 1.90
C LEU A 204 -8.75 8.44 3.06
N PHE A 205 -10.08 8.54 3.02
CA PHE A 205 -10.93 8.12 4.14
C PHE A 205 -11.73 6.84 3.86
N SER A 206 -12.04 6.53 2.59
CA SER A 206 -12.78 5.31 2.22
C SER A 206 -11.91 4.16 1.73
N THR A 207 -10.65 4.41 1.38
CA THR A 207 -9.66 3.38 1.06
C THR A 207 -9.43 2.45 2.26
N ASP A 208 -8.89 1.25 2.08
CA ASP A 208 -8.44 0.42 3.20
C ASP A 208 -7.19 0.99 3.91
N GLY A 209 -7.00 0.69 5.21
CA GLY A 209 -5.86 1.20 5.98
C GLY A 209 -4.53 0.67 5.47
N SER A 210 -4.45 -0.64 5.24
CA SER A 210 -3.24 -1.30 4.74
C SER A 210 -2.88 -0.84 3.33
N MET A 211 -3.88 -0.49 2.52
CA MET A 211 -3.69 0.08 1.20
C MET A 211 -3.02 1.47 1.25
N LEU A 212 -3.43 2.34 2.19
CA LEU A 212 -2.74 3.63 2.37
C LEU A 212 -1.32 3.47 2.88
N GLU A 213 -1.08 2.53 3.79
CA GLU A 213 0.26 2.21 4.26
C GLU A 213 1.15 1.73 3.11
N ALA A 214 0.62 0.88 2.22
CA ALA A 214 1.33 0.42 1.04
C ALA A 214 1.68 1.59 0.11
N LEU A 215 0.74 2.49 -0.17
CA LEU A 215 1.00 3.70 -0.96
C LEU A 215 2.06 4.61 -0.32
N ALA A 216 2.07 4.70 1.01
CA ALA A 216 3.05 5.51 1.74
C ALA A 216 4.49 5.04 1.54
N ARG A 217 4.69 3.75 1.22
CA ARG A 217 6.00 3.16 0.95
C ARG A 217 6.53 3.50 -0.45
N ILE A 218 5.66 3.79 -1.40
CA ILE A 218 6.06 4.10 -2.77
C ILE A 218 6.81 5.43 -2.81
N SER A 219 7.96 5.44 -3.50
CA SER A 219 8.75 6.65 -3.64
C SER A 219 7.97 7.73 -4.41
N PRO A 220 8.05 9.02 -4.04
CA PRO A 220 7.26 10.06 -4.70
C PRO A 220 7.47 10.16 -6.22
N PRO A 221 8.71 10.07 -6.76
CA PRO A 221 8.90 10.07 -8.22
C PRO A 221 8.21 8.90 -8.91
N VAL A 222 8.24 7.71 -8.31
CA VAL A 222 7.56 6.51 -8.83
C VAL A 222 6.05 6.69 -8.76
N MET A 223 5.51 7.25 -7.67
CA MET A 223 4.07 7.55 -7.56
C MET A 223 3.59 8.51 -8.65
N VAL A 224 4.35 9.57 -8.92
CA VAL A 224 4.07 10.51 -10.03
C VAL A 224 4.03 9.77 -11.36
N ALA A 225 5.05 8.94 -11.63
CA ALA A 225 5.12 8.15 -12.86
C ALA A 225 3.96 7.16 -13.00
N LEU A 226 3.62 6.43 -11.94
CA LEU A 226 2.48 5.50 -11.92
C LEU A 226 1.17 6.22 -12.25
N ARG A 227 0.91 7.37 -11.62
CA ARG A 227 -0.29 8.17 -11.89
C ARG A 227 -0.29 8.72 -13.32
N GLU A 228 0.85 9.17 -13.83
CA GLU A 228 1.04 9.60 -15.23
C GLU A 228 0.71 8.50 -16.23
N THR A 229 1.16 7.29 -15.92
CA THR A 229 1.10 6.16 -16.82
C THR A 229 -0.25 5.46 -16.80
N LEU A 230 -0.90 5.40 -15.64
CA LEU A 230 -2.21 4.77 -15.48
C LEU A 230 -3.36 5.73 -15.78
N ASP A 231 -3.19 7.02 -15.52
CA ASP A 231 -4.21 8.05 -15.73
C ASP A 231 -5.57 7.64 -15.12
N GLN A 232 -6.60 7.42 -15.94
CA GLN A 232 -7.94 7.00 -15.50
C GLN A 232 -7.96 5.62 -14.83
N GLU A 233 -6.98 4.77 -15.08
CA GLU A 233 -6.82 3.44 -14.47
C GLU A 233 -6.08 3.48 -13.12
N PHE A 234 -5.63 4.65 -12.67
CA PHE A 234 -4.93 4.75 -11.37
C PHE A 234 -5.77 4.20 -10.19
N PRO A 235 -7.09 4.47 -10.09
CA PRO A 235 -7.93 3.86 -9.06
C PRO A 235 -7.93 2.32 -9.08
N SER A 236 -7.66 1.68 -10.22
CA SER A 236 -7.59 0.23 -10.35
C SER A 236 -6.43 -0.38 -9.53
N LEU A 237 -5.38 0.39 -9.20
CA LEU A 237 -4.35 -0.03 -8.24
C LEU A 237 -4.91 -0.23 -6.83
N MET A 238 -5.95 0.52 -6.47
CA MET A 238 -6.50 0.55 -5.11
C MET A 238 -7.47 -0.60 -4.85
N ASN A 239 -7.87 -1.30 -5.91
CA ASN A 239 -8.66 -2.53 -5.85
C ASN A 239 -7.77 -3.79 -5.80
N ARG A 240 -6.44 -3.62 -5.77
CA ARG A 240 -5.48 -4.73 -5.68
C ARG A 240 -5.31 -5.20 -4.24
N ASP A 241 -4.66 -6.34 -4.10
CA ASP A 241 -4.17 -6.77 -2.79
C ASP A 241 -3.10 -5.78 -2.27
N PRO A 242 -3.19 -5.29 -1.02
CA PRO A 242 -2.21 -4.38 -0.44
C PRO A 242 -0.76 -4.89 -0.52
N SER A 243 -0.54 -6.21 -0.49
CA SER A 243 0.79 -6.82 -0.62
C SER A 243 1.44 -6.56 -1.98
N ILE A 244 0.65 -6.42 -3.05
CA ILE A 244 1.12 -6.09 -4.40
C ILE A 244 1.67 -4.66 -4.42
N LEU A 245 0.97 -3.70 -3.79
CA LEU A 245 1.46 -2.31 -3.71
C LEU A 245 2.67 -2.18 -2.77
N LEU A 246 2.74 -2.98 -1.70
CA LEU A 246 3.94 -3.05 -0.87
C LEU A 246 5.14 -3.54 -1.69
N ALA A 247 4.97 -4.63 -2.44
CA ALA A 247 6.01 -5.13 -3.34
C ALA A 247 6.42 -4.09 -4.40
N LEU A 248 5.48 -3.30 -4.91
CA LEU A 248 5.74 -2.19 -5.83
C LEU A 248 6.60 -1.11 -5.15
N GLY A 249 6.23 -0.70 -3.93
CA GLY A 249 6.98 0.30 -3.17
C GLY A 249 8.38 -0.16 -2.76
N GLU A 250 8.57 -1.47 -2.55
CA GLU A 250 9.86 -2.09 -2.25
C GLU A 250 10.77 -2.22 -3.48
N SER A 251 10.18 -2.56 -4.63
CA SER A 251 10.94 -3.00 -5.80
C SER A 251 11.13 -1.92 -6.87
N PHE A 252 10.19 -0.99 -7.00
CA PHE A 252 10.28 0.10 -7.98
C PHE A 252 10.99 1.29 -7.34
N THR A 253 12.25 1.47 -7.74
CA THR A 253 13.17 2.45 -7.14
C THR A 253 13.31 3.71 -7.97
N VAL A 254 13.08 3.63 -9.29
CA VAL A 254 13.19 4.77 -10.22
C VAL A 254 11.89 4.97 -11.02
N PRO A 255 11.52 6.22 -11.37
CA PRO A 255 10.28 6.50 -12.09
C PRO A 255 10.23 5.86 -13.47
N GLU A 256 11.37 5.60 -14.11
CA GLU A 256 11.45 4.91 -15.40
C GLU A 256 10.88 3.50 -15.35
N GLN A 257 11.02 2.76 -14.25
CA GLN A 257 10.41 1.43 -14.14
C GLN A 257 8.88 1.50 -14.28
N ALA A 258 8.24 2.47 -13.62
CA ALA A 258 6.79 2.69 -13.72
C ALA A 258 6.35 3.17 -15.11
N ARG A 259 7.12 4.06 -15.75
CA ARG A 259 6.81 4.52 -17.12
C ARG A 259 6.99 3.43 -18.16
N ASP A 260 8.07 2.66 -18.04
CA ASP A 260 8.46 1.65 -19.01
C ASP A 260 7.51 0.45 -18.96
N ILE A 261 7.07 0.04 -17.76
CA ILE A 261 6.09 -1.05 -17.64
C ILE A 261 4.70 -0.62 -18.12
N GLY A 262 4.34 0.66 -18.00
CA GLY A 262 3.06 1.10 -18.51
C GLY A 262 1.86 0.68 -17.66
N GLN A 263 0.73 0.53 -18.33
CA GLN A 263 -0.49 -0.06 -17.77
C GLN A 263 -0.34 -1.56 -17.48
N ASP A 264 0.66 -2.23 -18.07
CA ASP A 264 0.90 -3.66 -17.89
C ASP A 264 1.31 -4.01 -16.44
N VAL A 265 1.64 -3.01 -15.60
CA VAL A 265 1.81 -3.19 -14.15
C VAL A 265 0.54 -3.77 -13.49
N LEU A 266 -0.64 -3.52 -14.07
CA LEU A 266 -1.90 -4.06 -13.61
C LEU A 266 -2.04 -5.57 -13.91
N MET A 267 -1.20 -6.15 -14.76
CA MET A 267 -1.22 -7.59 -15.03
C MET A 267 -0.40 -8.40 -14.01
N LEU A 268 0.37 -7.72 -13.15
CA LEU A 268 1.14 -8.36 -12.09
C LEU A 268 0.22 -8.70 -10.90
N HIS A 269 -0.26 -9.93 -10.89
CA HIS A 269 -1.26 -10.40 -9.91
C HIS A 269 -0.68 -10.88 -8.58
N THR A 270 0.64 -11.04 -8.46
CA THR A 270 1.28 -11.51 -7.23
C THR A 270 2.43 -10.58 -6.81
N PRO A 271 2.69 -10.42 -5.51
CA PRO A 271 3.82 -9.64 -5.03
C PRO A 271 5.16 -10.21 -5.51
N GLU A 272 5.26 -11.52 -5.71
CA GLU A 272 6.45 -12.19 -6.25
C GLU A 272 6.71 -11.78 -7.71
N ALA A 273 5.66 -11.63 -8.53
CA ALA A 273 5.78 -11.15 -9.91
C ALA A 273 6.26 -9.70 -9.95
N VAL A 274 5.72 -8.84 -9.07
CA VAL A 274 6.18 -7.44 -8.94
C VAL A 274 7.65 -7.38 -8.54
N ARG A 275 8.08 -8.18 -7.55
CA ARG A 275 9.49 -8.25 -7.15
C ARG A 275 10.38 -8.80 -8.26
N ALA A 276 9.90 -9.79 -9.02
CA ALA A 276 10.64 -10.34 -10.17
C ALA A 276 10.93 -9.27 -11.22
N VAL A 277 9.92 -8.48 -11.62
CA VAL A 277 10.09 -7.39 -12.60
C VAL A 277 10.90 -6.23 -12.02
N GLY A 278 10.65 -5.85 -10.77
CA GLY A 278 11.39 -4.77 -10.11
C GLY A 278 12.87 -5.07 -9.89
N ALA A 279 13.26 -6.36 -9.86
CA ALA A 279 14.65 -6.81 -9.77
C ALA A 279 15.39 -6.79 -11.12
N TRP A 280 14.70 -6.53 -12.25
CA TRP A 280 15.37 -6.38 -13.53
C TRP A 280 16.31 -5.16 -13.56
N THR A 281 17.33 -5.21 -14.41
CA THR A 281 18.44 -4.25 -14.37
C THR A 281 17.98 -2.82 -14.64
N VAL A 282 18.49 -1.90 -13.83
CA VAL A 282 18.35 -0.45 -14.00
C VAL A 282 19.75 0.14 -14.14
N GLU A 283 20.04 0.71 -15.30
CA GLU A 283 21.34 1.30 -15.62
C GLU A 283 21.23 2.83 -15.59
N ASP A 284 22.10 3.50 -14.82
CA ASP A 284 22.21 4.96 -14.87
C ASP A 284 22.93 5.37 -16.15
N VAL A 285 22.23 6.11 -17.01
CA VAL A 285 22.73 6.54 -18.33
C VAL A 285 22.84 8.06 -18.41
N THR A 286 22.83 8.75 -17.27
CA THR A 286 22.79 10.22 -17.17
C THR A 286 23.94 10.87 -17.93
N ASP A 287 25.17 10.36 -17.80
CA ASP A 287 26.34 10.94 -18.46
C ASP A 287 26.29 10.77 -19.97
N ARG A 288 25.87 9.60 -20.44
CA ARG A 288 25.67 9.32 -21.87
C ARG A 288 24.62 10.27 -22.46
N VAL A 289 23.47 10.41 -21.79
CA VAL A 289 22.39 11.31 -22.21
C VAL A 289 22.85 12.77 -22.21
N ASN A 290 23.68 13.17 -21.24
CA ASN A 290 24.22 14.53 -21.19
C ASN A 290 25.23 14.81 -22.30
N ALA A 291 26.09 13.84 -22.65
CA ALA A 291 26.99 13.94 -23.79
C ALA A 291 26.22 14.12 -25.11
N GLU A 292 25.20 13.28 -25.36
CA GLU A 292 24.35 13.38 -26.55
C GLU A 292 23.58 14.72 -26.63
N ARG A 293 23.16 15.27 -25.48
CA ARG A 293 22.51 16.59 -25.42
C ARG A 293 23.48 17.72 -25.71
N GLU A 294 24.71 17.63 -25.19
CA GLU A 294 25.76 18.61 -25.43
C GLU A 294 26.14 18.66 -26.91
N GLU A 295 26.27 17.51 -27.58
CA GLU A 295 26.47 17.42 -29.03
C GLU A 295 25.33 18.08 -29.84
N ARG A 296 24.11 18.05 -29.30
CA ARG A 296 22.92 18.68 -29.91
C ARG A 296 22.71 20.15 -29.48
N GLY A 297 23.63 20.73 -28.70
CA GLY A 297 23.50 22.09 -28.17
C GLY A 297 22.36 22.27 -27.16
N LEU A 298 21.89 21.19 -26.55
CA LEU A 298 20.83 21.20 -25.54
C LEU A 298 21.40 21.26 -24.12
N PRO A 299 20.69 21.87 -23.16
CA PRO A 299 21.13 21.89 -21.78
C PRO A 299 21.12 20.49 -21.16
N ARG A 300 22.07 20.26 -20.25
CA ARG A 300 22.20 19.03 -19.46
C ARG A 300 20.95 18.77 -18.62
N VAL A 301 20.63 17.49 -18.44
CA VAL A 301 19.54 17.05 -17.57
C VAL A 301 19.96 17.22 -16.12
N LYS A 302 19.07 17.77 -15.30
CA LYS A 302 19.32 18.00 -13.86
C LYS A 302 19.07 16.77 -12.99
N SER A 303 18.17 15.90 -13.42
CA SER A 303 17.84 14.64 -12.74
C SER A 303 18.59 13.48 -13.37
N ARG A 304 18.85 12.44 -12.57
CA ARG A 304 19.35 11.16 -13.10
C ARG A 304 18.35 10.56 -14.08
N VAL A 305 18.87 9.92 -15.12
CA VAL A 305 18.09 9.24 -16.16
C VAL A 305 18.54 7.79 -16.21
N HIS A 306 17.57 6.89 -16.16
CA HIS A 306 17.84 5.46 -16.16
C HIS A 306 17.33 4.78 -17.43
N ASN A 307 18.04 3.75 -17.85
CA ASN A 307 17.57 2.77 -18.81
C ASN A 307 17.19 1.50 -18.07
N THR A 308 16.03 0.91 -18.39
CA THR A 308 15.53 -0.27 -17.69
C THR A 308 15.45 -1.46 -18.64
N ASP A 309 15.68 -2.66 -18.10
CA ASP A 309 15.40 -3.92 -18.80
C ASP A 309 13.92 -4.04 -19.21
N ILE A 310 13.01 -3.42 -18.44
CA ILE A 310 11.58 -3.34 -18.77
C ILE A 310 11.39 -2.68 -20.14
N ARG A 311 12.03 -1.54 -20.39
CA ARG A 311 11.98 -0.85 -21.68
C ARG A 311 12.53 -1.71 -22.81
N VAL A 312 13.65 -2.40 -22.57
CA VAL A 312 14.28 -3.26 -23.57
C VAL A 312 13.35 -4.40 -23.94
N LEU A 313 12.82 -5.14 -22.95
CA LEU A 313 11.92 -6.26 -23.19
C LEU A 313 10.61 -5.82 -23.83
N ARG A 314 10.04 -4.69 -23.42
CA ARG A 314 8.84 -4.14 -24.05
C ARG A 314 9.06 -3.78 -25.52
N GLY A 315 10.20 -3.17 -25.84
CA GLY A 315 10.55 -2.84 -27.23
C GLY A 315 10.80 -4.08 -28.09
N VAL A 316 11.32 -5.14 -27.49
CA VAL A 316 11.65 -6.41 -28.16
C VAL A 316 10.42 -7.29 -28.37
N LEU A 317 9.59 -7.47 -27.33
CA LEU A 317 8.43 -8.36 -27.35
C LEU A 317 7.18 -7.70 -27.95
N GLY A 318 7.13 -6.36 -28.01
CA GLY A 318 6.02 -5.62 -28.57
C GLY A 318 4.69 -5.98 -27.90
N THR A 319 3.75 -6.50 -28.67
CA THR A 319 2.41 -6.89 -28.20
C THR A 319 2.41 -8.05 -27.21
N GLU A 320 3.45 -8.88 -27.19
CA GLU A 320 3.55 -10.04 -26.31
C GLU A 320 4.04 -9.68 -24.90
N PHE A 321 4.49 -8.43 -24.70
CA PHE A 321 4.97 -7.97 -23.40
C PHE A 321 3.87 -8.04 -22.33
N ALA A 322 2.63 -7.68 -22.67
CA ALA A 322 1.49 -7.77 -21.76
C ALA A 322 1.23 -9.23 -21.30
N ARG A 323 1.31 -10.20 -22.22
CA ARG A 323 1.19 -11.63 -21.89
C ARG A 323 2.30 -12.11 -20.97
N LEU A 324 3.52 -11.58 -21.15
CA LEU A 324 4.60 -11.86 -20.22
C LEU A 324 4.31 -11.32 -18.82
N MET A 325 3.68 -10.14 -18.67
CA MET A 325 3.37 -9.60 -17.33
C MET A 325 2.33 -10.42 -16.56
N GLU A 326 1.50 -11.22 -17.26
CA GLU A 326 0.59 -12.19 -16.63
C GLU A 326 1.30 -13.47 -16.17
N ALA A 327 2.57 -13.65 -16.55
CA ALA A 327 3.31 -14.88 -16.30
C ALA A 327 3.71 -15.07 -14.83
N PRO A 328 3.95 -16.32 -14.41
CA PRO A 328 4.47 -16.62 -13.09
C PRO A 328 5.85 -15.99 -12.83
N ALA A 329 6.13 -15.65 -11.57
CA ALA A 329 7.34 -14.93 -11.17
C ALA A 329 8.67 -15.58 -11.62
N PRO A 330 8.82 -16.93 -11.60
CA PRO A 330 10.01 -17.59 -12.15
C PRO A 330 10.25 -17.30 -13.65
N LEU A 331 9.18 -17.24 -14.45
CA LEU A 331 9.29 -16.93 -15.88
C LEU A 331 9.71 -15.47 -16.09
N LEU A 332 9.13 -14.54 -15.33
CA LEU A 332 9.55 -13.13 -15.32
C LEU A 332 11.04 -12.97 -14.97
N LYS A 333 11.54 -13.72 -13.98
CA LYS A 333 12.97 -13.72 -13.63
C LYS A 333 13.84 -14.24 -14.78
N ALA A 334 13.41 -15.29 -15.46
CA ALA A 334 14.14 -15.86 -16.59
C ALA A 334 14.29 -14.85 -17.74
N TYR A 335 13.24 -14.10 -18.06
CA TYR A 335 13.28 -13.04 -19.07
C TYR A 335 14.21 -11.90 -18.67
N GLY A 336 14.15 -11.44 -17.42
CA GLY A 336 15.07 -10.41 -16.90
C GLY A 336 16.54 -10.82 -17.02
N ASN A 337 16.85 -12.07 -16.65
CA ASN A 337 18.21 -12.62 -16.75
C ASN A 337 18.71 -12.78 -18.20
N ALA A 338 17.82 -12.85 -19.19
CA ALA A 338 18.19 -12.95 -20.59
C ALA A 338 18.53 -11.59 -21.23
N VAL A 339 18.12 -10.46 -20.64
CA VAL A 339 18.35 -9.12 -21.22
C VAL A 339 19.83 -8.75 -21.32
N PRO A 340 20.68 -9.00 -20.30
CA PRO A 340 22.12 -8.74 -20.43
C PRO A 340 22.75 -9.49 -21.60
N GLU A 341 22.35 -10.74 -21.83
CA GLU A 341 22.84 -11.53 -22.97
C GLU A 341 22.43 -10.88 -24.30
N LEU A 342 21.15 -10.49 -24.45
CA LEU A 342 20.66 -9.80 -25.65
C LEU A 342 21.48 -8.55 -26.02
N ARG A 343 21.95 -7.79 -25.03
CA ARG A 343 22.76 -6.58 -25.27
C ARG A 343 24.14 -6.89 -25.85
N THR A 344 24.70 -8.05 -25.50
CA THR A 344 26.04 -8.48 -25.92
C THR A 344 26.06 -9.21 -27.26
N LEU A 345 24.93 -9.79 -27.69
CA LEU A 345 24.83 -10.53 -28.95
C LEU A 345 24.88 -9.59 -30.17
N ASP A 346 25.51 -10.05 -31.24
CA ASP A 346 25.45 -9.43 -32.57
C ASP A 346 24.04 -9.46 -33.16
N VAL A 347 23.81 -8.69 -34.23
CA VAL A 347 22.47 -8.43 -34.79
C VAL A 347 21.69 -9.71 -35.11
N ALA A 348 22.27 -10.65 -35.86
CA ALA A 348 21.56 -11.87 -36.28
C ALA A 348 21.27 -12.85 -35.11
N PRO A 349 22.24 -13.22 -34.25
CA PRO A 349 21.96 -14.02 -33.06
C PRO A 349 20.96 -13.37 -32.10
N ARG A 350 21.02 -12.04 -31.97
CA ARG A 350 20.06 -11.27 -31.17
C ARG A 350 18.65 -11.39 -31.74
N GLN A 351 18.46 -11.25 -33.06
CA GLN A 351 17.15 -11.42 -33.69
C GLN A 351 16.58 -12.82 -33.48
N ALA A 352 17.40 -13.86 -33.66
CA ALA A 352 16.97 -15.24 -33.38
C ALA A 352 16.56 -15.42 -31.92
N ARG A 353 17.31 -14.84 -30.97
CA ARG A 353 16.95 -14.89 -29.55
C ARG A 353 15.65 -14.18 -29.25
N VAL A 354 15.44 -13.00 -29.84
CA VAL A 354 14.18 -12.25 -29.73
C VAL A 354 13.02 -13.09 -30.24
N GLU A 355 13.16 -13.73 -31.40
CA GLU A 355 12.13 -14.60 -31.97
C GLU A 355 11.80 -15.79 -31.05
N GLN A 356 12.82 -16.43 -30.46
CA GLN A 356 12.62 -17.49 -29.46
C GLN A 356 11.84 -16.99 -28.24
N MET A 357 12.20 -15.83 -27.70
CA MET A 357 11.51 -15.21 -26.57
C MET A 357 10.06 -14.85 -26.90
N THR A 358 9.80 -14.31 -28.09
CA THR A 358 8.46 -13.97 -28.56
C THR A 358 7.61 -15.22 -28.75
N ASN A 359 8.15 -16.26 -29.39
CA ASN A 359 7.45 -17.53 -29.60
C ASN A 359 7.16 -18.24 -28.27
N LEU A 360 8.08 -18.18 -27.31
CA LEU A 360 7.87 -18.71 -25.97
C LEU A 360 6.67 -18.03 -25.28
N CYS A 361 6.58 -16.70 -25.34
CA CYS A 361 5.42 -15.95 -24.84
C CYS A 361 4.13 -16.33 -25.58
N GLN A 362 4.16 -16.37 -26.91
CA GLN A 362 2.96 -16.62 -27.73
C GLN A 362 2.37 -18.01 -27.55
N ARG A 363 3.22 -19.03 -27.48
CA ARG A 363 2.78 -20.42 -27.52
C ARG A 363 2.62 -21.03 -26.14
N TYR A 364 3.49 -20.67 -25.20
CA TYR A 364 3.64 -21.46 -23.98
C TYR A 364 3.30 -20.71 -22.69
N SER A 365 3.29 -19.37 -22.68
CA SER A 365 3.03 -18.56 -21.46
C SER A 365 1.79 -19.02 -20.69
N GLY A 366 0.68 -19.27 -21.40
CA GLY A 366 -0.60 -19.68 -20.81
C GLY A 366 -0.61 -21.07 -20.15
N TYR A 367 0.41 -21.91 -20.37
CA TYR A 367 0.52 -23.21 -19.70
C TYR A 367 1.36 -23.15 -18.42
N PHE A 368 2.17 -22.10 -18.24
CA PHE A 368 3.10 -22.03 -17.12
C PHE A 368 2.39 -21.79 -15.78
N THR A 369 2.73 -22.62 -14.81
CA THR A 369 2.49 -22.40 -13.39
C THR A 369 3.81 -22.02 -12.72
N ASP A 370 3.77 -21.53 -11.48
CA ASP A 370 4.98 -21.26 -10.71
C ASP A 370 5.89 -22.49 -10.62
N GLU A 371 5.31 -23.68 -10.44
CA GLU A 371 6.04 -24.94 -10.30
C GLU A 371 6.70 -25.39 -11.62
N SER A 372 5.98 -25.32 -12.74
CA SER A 372 6.53 -25.71 -14.04
C SER A 372 7.57 -24.72 -14.53
N ALA A 373 7.36 -23.41 -14.32
CA ALA A 373 8.34 -22.37 -14.64
C ALA A 373 9.60 -22.50 -13.77
N THR A 374 9.45 -22.76 -12.46
CA THR A 374 10.60 -23.04 -11.57
C THR A 374 11.36 -24.26 -12.06
N SER A 375 10.67 -25.36 -12.34
CA SER A 375 11.27 -26.62 -12.78
C SER A 375 12.08 -26.50 -14.08
N LEU A 376 11.64 -25.63 -15.00
CA LEU A 376 12.30 -25.43 -16.29
C LEU A 376 13.44 -24.41 -16.24
N PHE A 377 13.25 -23.28 -15.55
CA PHE A 377 14.17 -22.15 -15.63
C PHE A 377 15.10 -21.99 -14.43
N LEU A 378 14.67 -22.42 -13.25
CA LEU A 378 15.39 -22.15 -12.00
C LEU A 378 15.84 -23.42 -11.29
N LEU A 379 15.23 -24.58 -11.57
CA LEU A 379 15.36 -25.79 -10.77
C LEU A 379 15.06 -25.52 -9.28
N SER A 380 15.23 -26.53 -8.40
CA SER A 380 15.17 -26.22 -6.96
C SER A 380 16.37 -25.37 -6.55
N PRO A 381 16.26 -24.53 -5.50
CA PRO A 381 17.38 -23.69 -5.04
C PRO A 381 18.67 -24.47 -4.77
N GLU A 382 18.55 -25.68 -4.24
CA GLU A 382 19.68 -26.59 -3.99
C GLU A 382 20.37 -27.00 -5.31
N GLU A 383 19.59 -27.40 -6.33
CA GLU A 383 20.11 -27.79 -7.64
C GLU A 383 20.72 -26.60 -8.39
N TRP A 384 20.08 -25.43 -8.34
CA TRP A 384 20.58 -24.23 -9.01
C TRP A 384 21.96 -23.79 -8.50
N ASN A 385 22.15 -23.91 -7.18
CA ASN A 385 23.40 -23.55 -6.52
C ASN A 385 24.49 -24.61 -6.74
N ALA A 386 24.11 -25.88 -6.93
CA ALA A 386 25.04 -26.95 -7.27
C ALA A 386 25.54 -26.89 -8.72
N LEU A 387 24.79 -26.24 -9.63
CA LEU A 387 25.16 -26.14 -11.04
C LEU A 387 26.06 -24.93 -11.33
N PRO A 388 27.18 -25.13 -12.07
CA PRO A 388 27.99 -24.02 -12.53
C PRO A 388 27.22 -23.15 -13.54
N PRO A 389 27.54 -21.84 -13.69
CA PRO A 389 26.74 -20.91 -14.49
C PRO A 389 26.49 -21.35 -15.94
N ASN A 390 27.47 -21.98 -16.57
CA ASN A 390 27.38 -22.49 -17.95
C ASN A 390 26.51 -23.76 -18.11
N ARG A 391 26.04 -24.34 -17.00
CA ARG A 391 25.13 -25.51 -17.00
C ARG A 391 23.71 -25.15 -16.62
N ARG A 392 23.47 -23.93 -16.15
CA ARG A 392 22.13 -23.48 -15.81
C ARG A 392 21.24 -23.44 -17.06
N PRO A 393 19.96 -23.83 -16.95
CA PRO A 393 19.00 -23.70 -18.04
C PRO A 393 18.99 -22.30 -18.63
N SER A 394 19.19 -22.19 -19.94
CA SER A 394 19.02 -20.94 -20.67
C SER A 394 17.66 -20.89 -21.37
N LEU A 395 17.17 -19.68 -21.65
CA LEU A 395 15.88 -19.49 -22.32
C LEU A 395 15.76 -20.24 -23.66
N PRO A 396 16.78 -20.26 -24.55
CA PRO A 396 16.74 -21.04 -25.78
C PRO A 396 16.63 -22.53 -25.55
N GLU A 397 17.35 -23.06 -24.56
CA GLU A 397 17.33 -24.49 -24.28
C GLU A 397 15.94 -24.92 -23.84
N VAL A 398 15.32 -24.15 -22.94
CA VAL A 398 13.93 -24.40 -22.53
C VAL A 398 12.99 -24.25 -23.73
N PHE A 399 13.13 -23.20 -24.55
CA PHE A 399 12.32 -23.03 -25.76
C PHE A 399 12.40 -24.24 -26.69
N PHE A 400 13.61 -24.72 -27.02
CA PHE A 400 13.77 -25.86 -27.93
C PHE A 400 13.34 -27.19 -27.31
N ILE A 401 13.43 -27.35 -25.99
CA ILE A 401 12.84 -28.50 -25.29
C ILE A 401 11.32 -28.46 -25.44
N LEU A 402 10.69 -27.32 -25.20
CA LEU A 402 9.23 -27.19 -25.32
C LEU A 402 8.74 -27.36 -26.76
N GLU A 403 9.44 -26.81 -27.74
CA GLU A 403 9.15 -27.01 -29.17
C GLU A 403 9.31 -28.48 -29.57
N GLY A 404 10.38 -29.14 -29.11
CA GLY A 404 10.60 -30.57 -29.38
C GLY A 404 9.48 -31.44 -28.78
N LEU A 405 9.09 -31.16 -27.53
CA LEU A 405 7.98 -31.84 -26.86
C LEU A 405 6.66 -31.58 -27.58
N TRP A 406 6.39 -30.33 -27.97
CA TRP A 406 5.16 -29.95 -28.65
C TRP A 406 5.00 -30.64 -30.00
N ASN A 407 6.08 -30.72 -30.78
CA ASN A 407 6.08 -31.33 -32.12
C ASN A 407 6.17 -32.86 -32.10
N LYS A 408 6.27 -33.48 -30.92
CA LYS A 408 6.37 -34.93 -30.79
C LYS A 408 5.09 -35.62 -31.24
N LYS A 409 5.20 -36.45 -32.29
CA LYS A 409 4.05 -37.07 -32.98
C LYS A 409 3.14 -37.82 -32.01
N GLY A 410 1.85 -37.46 -32.01
CA GLY A 410 0.77 -38.18 -31.35
C GLY A 410 0.44 -37.75 -29.92
N TYR A 411 1.38 -37.14 -29.19
CA TYR A 411 1.23 -37.02 -27.73
C TYR A 411 1.74 -35.71 -27.11
N GLY A 412 2.61 -34.95 -27.80
CA GLY A 412 3.19 -33.71 -27.28
C GLY A 412 2.17 -32.70 -26.77
N ARG A 413 1.20 -32.36 -27.62
CA ARG A 413 0.11 -31.44 -27.30
C ARG A 413 -0.73 -31.89 -26.09
N LYS A 414 -0.99 -33.20 -25.93
CA LYS A 414 -1.76 -33.74 -24.80
C LYS A 414 -1.06 -33.48 -23.47
N PHE A 415 0.28 -33.55 -23.42
CA PHE A 415 1.03 -33.24 -22.21
C PHE A 415 0.81 -31.79 -21.77
N PHE A 416 0.89 -30.82 -22.69
CA PHE A 416 0.63 -29.41 -22.39
C PHE A 416 -0.81 -29.17 -21.92
N GLU A 417 -1.78 -29.81 -22.56
CA GLU A 417 -3.20 -29.64 -22.25
C GLU A 417 -3.65 -30.33 -20.95
N THR A 418 -2.95 -31.36 -20.47
CA THR A 418 -3.43 -32.20 -19.36
C THR A 418 -2.50 -32.30 -18.15
N ALA A 419 -1.18 -32.25 -18.36
CA ALA A 419 -0.21 -32.58 -17.31
C ALA A 419 0.78 -31.45 -17.01
N PHE A 420 1.12 -30.59 -17.99
CA PHE A 420 2.17 -29.58 -17.86
C PHE A 420 1.96 -28.61 -16.69
N SER A 421 0.71 -28.22 -16.43
CA SER A 421 0.33 -27.33 -15.32
C SER A 421 0.13 -28.05 -13.98
N THR A 422 0.29 -29.37 -13.93
CA THR A 422 0.12 -30.18 -12.72
C THR A 422 1.44 -30.37 -11.95
N PRO A 423 1.43 -30.63 -10.64
CA PRO A 423 2.65 -30.88 -9.86
C PRO A 423 3.48 -32.07 -10.38
N ASP A 424 2.79 -33.12 -10.84
CA ASP A 424 3.44 -34.30 -11.44
C ASP A 424 4.13 -33.96 -12.77
N GLY A 425 3.49 -33.13 -13.59
CA GLY A 425 4.11 -32.59 -14.80
C GLY A 425 5.31 -31.69 -14.51
N ALA A 426 5.22 -30.80 -13.51
CA ALA A 426 6.34 -29.97 -13.08
C ALA A 426 7.54 -30.83 -12.61
N LYS A 427 7.28 -31.89 -11.84
CA LYS A 427 8.31 -32.87 -11.45
C LYS A 427 8.94 -33.56 -12.67
N ALA A 428 8.14 -33.96 -13.65
CA ALA A 428 8.65 -34.56 -14.88
C ALA A 428 9.54 -33.59 -15.67
N LEU A 429 9.14 -32.32 -15.77
CA LEU A 429 9.94 -31.26 -16.39
C LEU A 429 11.27 -31.05 -15.66
N ARG A 430 11.26 -31.00 -14.32
CA ARG A 430 12.49 -30.89 -13.52
C ARG A 430 13.46 -32.04 -13.81
N LEU A 431 12.96 -33.28 -13.81
CA LEU A 431 13.78 -34.45 -14.12
C LEU A 431 14.33 -34.41 -15.55
N THR A 432 13.53 -33.95 -16.51
CA THR A 432 13.97 -33.72 -17.90
C THR A 432 15.13 -32.71 -17.96
N MET A 433 15.10 -31.65 -17.15
CA MET A 433 16.19 -30.69 -17.08
C MET A 433 17.45 -31.25 -16.40
N LEU A 434 17.31 -32.19 -15.45
CA LEU A 434 18.46 -32.91 -14.89
C LEU A 434 19.09 -33.85 -15.93
N ASP A 435 18.28 -34.56 -16.71
CA ASP A 435 18.75 -35.39 -17.81
C ASP A 435 19.46 -34.55 -18.89
N LEU A 436 18.94 -33.37 -19.21
CA LEU A 436 19.62 -32.40 -20.07
C LEU A 436 21.03 -32.09 -19.55
N ASN A 437 21.18 -31.81 -18.26
CA ASN A 437 22.49 -31.51 -17.68
C ASN A 437 23.43 -32.71 -17.77
N ALA A 438 22.93 -33.93 -17.55
CA ALA A 438 23.71 -35.14 -17.75
C ALA A 438 24.15 -35.33 -19.22
N LEU A 439 23.31 -34.99 -20.20
CA LEU A 439 23.67 -35.01 -21.62
C LEU A 439 24.72 -33.95 -21.96
N LYS A 440 24.62 -32.76 -21.36
CA LYS A 440 25.65 -31.70 -21.48
C LYS A 440 26.99 -32.15 -20.91
N ASP A 441 27.01 -32.92 -19.83
CA ASP A 441 28.23 -33.46 -19.23
C ASP A 441 28.89 -34.55 -20.09
N ARG A 442 28.09 -35.30 -20.84
CA ARG A 442 28.59 -36.27 -21.83
C ARG A 442 29.00 -35.63 -23.16
N GLY A 443 28.78 -34.32 -23.33
CA GLY A 443 29.05 -33.60 -24.59
C GLY A 443 28.08 -33.95 -25.72
N SER A 444 26.91 -34.50 -25.41
CA SER A 444 25.89 -34.90 -26.39
C SER A 444 25.09 -33.71 -26.95
N VAL A 445 25.13 -32.55 -26.29
CA VAL A 445 24.47 -31.31 -26.71
C VAL A 445 25.55 -30.29 -27.05
N LYS A 446 25.64 -29.87 -28.32
CA LYS A 446 26.66 -28.91 -28.80
C LYS A 446 26.08 -27.51 -28.93
N SER A 447 24.82 -27.38 -29.36
CA SER A 447 24.07 -26.12 -29.33
C SER A 447 22.66 -26.31 -28.75
N ALA A 448 21.99 -25.21 -28.42
CA ALA A 448 20.60 -25.25 -27.98
C ALA A 448 19.65 -25.70 -29.11
N GLU A 449 19.96 -25.41 -30.37
CA GLU A 449 19.12 -25.78 -31.52
C GLU A 449 19.07 -27.30 -31.73
N ASP A 450 20.15 -28.01 -31.40
CA ASP A 450 20.20 -29.47 -31.43
C ASP A 450 19.11 -30.09 -30.55
N LEU A 451 18.72 -29.40 -29.46
CA LEU A 451 17.75 -29.90 -28.49
C LEU A 451 16.38 -30.14 -29.09
N ASN A 452 15.94 -29.31 -30.05
CA ASN A 452 14.64 -29.51 -30.70
C ASN A 452 14.62 -30.87 -31.43
N GLN A 453 15.68 -31.17 -32.18
CA GLN A 453 15.78 -32.44 -32.91
C GLN A 453 15.98 -33.62 -31.97
N ILE A 454 16.80 -33.47 -30.92
CA ILE A 454 17.02 -34.50 -29.91
C ILE A 454 15.69 -34.85 -29.22
N VAL A 455 14.94 -33.85 -28.75
CA VAL A 455 13.67 -34.08 -28.05
C VAL A 455 12.59 -34.61 -29.00
N ALA A 456 12.48 -34.07 -30.22
CA ALA A 456 11.45 -34.49 -31.16
C ALA A 456 11.66 -35.92 -31.70
N ASN A 457 12.91 -36.33 -31.93
CA ASN A 457 13.24 -37.58 -32.63
C ASN A 457 13.87 -38.66 -31.75
N SER A 458 14.25 -38.36 -30.51
CA SER A 458 14.86 -39.30 -29.58
C SER A 458 14.00 -39.51 -28.34
N ASP A 459 14.14 -40.68 -27.72
CA ASP A 459 13.52 -41.01 -26.43
C ASP A 459 14.42 -40.62 -25.23
N LEU A 460 15.58 -40.02 -25.49
CA LEU A 460 16.59 -39.71 -24.45
C LEU A 460 16.09 -38.79 -23.33
N LEU A 461 15.10 -37.94 -23.62
CA LEU A 461 14.52 -36.99 -22.65
C LEU A 461 13.05 -37.32 -22.33
N ASP A 462 12.58 -38.49 -22.76
CA ASP A 462 11.17 -38.87 -22.67
C ASP A 462 10.81 -39.63 -21.42
N THR A 463 11.79 -40.23 -20.75
CA THR A 463 11.63 -41.18 -19.63
C THR A 463 10.63 -40.70 -18.60
N HIS A 464 10.67 -39.40 -18.27
CA HIS A 464 9.85 -38.81 -17.22
C HIS A 464 8.50 -38.27 -17.70
N ILE A 465 8.35 -38.04 -19.00
CA ILE A 465 7.12 -37.50 -19.59
C ILE A 465 6.25 -38.62 -20.18
N GLN A 466 6.83 -39.79 -20.51
CA GLN A 466 6.15 -40.94 -21.12
C GLN A 466 4.91 -41.43 -20.35
N ALA A 467 4.95 -41.38 -19.01
CA ALA A 467 3.81 -41.78 -18.18
C ALA A 467 2.56 -40.93 -18.44
N PHE A 468 2.74 -39.65 -18.79
CA PHE A 468 1.66 -38.72 -19.15
C PHE A 468 1.31 -38.79 -20.63
N MET A 469 2.21 -39.33 -21.46
CA MET A 469 2.01 -39.51 -22.89
C MET A 469 1.24 -40.80 -23.24
N SER A 470 1.21 -41.78 -22.34
CA SER A 470 0.69 -43.14 -22.62
C SER A 470 -0.68 -43.46 -22.00
N SER A 471 -1.29 -42.55 -21.24
CA SER A 471 -2.67 -42.76 -20.77
C SER A 471 -3.65 -42.60 -21.95
N LYS A 472 -4.43 -43.65 -22.26
CA LYS A 472 -5.50 -43.61 -23.26
C LYS A 472 -6.63 -42.72 -22.77
#